data_AF-A0A7U9SKB3-F1
#
_entry.id   AF-A0A7U9SKB3-F1
#
_cell.length_a   1.000
_cell.length_b   1.000
_cell.length_c   1.000
_cell.angle_alpha   90.00
_cell.angle_beta   90.00
_cell.angle_gamma   90.00
#
_symmetry.space_group_name_H-M   'P 1'
#
loop_
_entity.id
_entity.type
_entity.pdbx_description
1 polymer ?
#
loop_
_entity_poly.entity_id
_entity_poly.type
_entity_poly.pdbx_seq_one_letter_code
_entity_poly.pdbx_strand_id
1 'polypeptide(L)'
;MTMCREDMERFAFLFLCGERDRALLAGREKMQFLDFDRLSYITEFLGLTCLNMELWKRFSPQFQERLKEYSKLLELKEEDVELQEYDDEQIYEEWLVRFCRDAPEGDAQRYLKRKIGIGTDR
;
A
#
# COMPACT_ATOMS: atom_id res chain seq x y z
N MET A 1 -0.25 -25.69 15.92
CA MET A 1 0.28 -25.06 14.69
C MET A 1 0.46 -23.59 14.98
N THR A 2 1.69 -23.11 15.03
CA THR A 2 1.99 -21.69 15.23
C THR A 2 1.87 -21.03 13.85
N MET A 3 0.98 -20.06 13.71
CA MET A 3 0.85 -19.28 12.48
C MET A 3 2.13 -18.47 12.27
N CYS A 4 2.74 -18.53 11.09
CA CYS A 4 3.93 -17.73 10.79
C CYS A 4 3.56 -16.25 10.75
N ARG A 5 4.51 -15.35 11.02
CA ARG A 5 4.27 -13.89 11.02
C ARG A 5 3.70 -13.40 9.68
N GLU A 6 4.19 -13.98 8.58
CA GLU A 6 3.68 -13.72 7.23
C GLU A 6 2.18 -14.08 7.09
N ASP A 7 1.76 -15.25 7.59
CA ASP A 7 0.36 -15.68 7.55
C ASP A 7 -0.54 -14.76 8.41
N MET A 8 -0.03 -14.31 9.56
CA MET A 8 -0.72 -13.34 10.42
C MET A 8 -0.93 -11.99 9.72
N GLU A 9 0.12 -11.43 9.15
CA GLU A 9 0.04 -10.13 8.46
C GLU A 9 -0.82 -10.23 7.20
N ARG A 10 -0.74 -11.34 6.45
CA ARG A 10 -1.60 -11.60 5.30
C ARG A 10 -3.07 -11.72 5.69
N PHE A 11 -3.38 -12.45 6.76
CA PHE A 11 -4.74 -12.56 7.26
C PHE A 11 -5.28 -11.19 7.73
N ALA A 12 -4.47 -10.43 8.47
CA ALA A 12 -4.82 -9.09 8.91
C ALA A 12 -5.11 -8.16 7.71
N PHE A 13 -4.27 -8.19 6.68
CA PHE A 13 -4.49 -7.37 5.49
C PHE A 13 -5.77 -7.76 4.73
N LEU A 14 -6.03 -9.06 4.55
CA LEU A 14 -7.25 -9.55 3.88
C LEU A 14 -8.54 -9.17 4.62
N PHE A 15 -8.47 -9.04 5.95
CA PHE A 15 -9.56 -8.53 6.78
C PHE A 15 -9.79 -7.02 6.59
N LEU A 16 -8.72 -6.25 6.36
CA LEU A 16 -8.77 -4.80 6.22
C LEU A 16 -9.08 -4.32 4.80
N CYS A 17 -8.64 -5.02 3.76
CA CYS A 17 -8.70 -4.51 2.40
C CYS A 17 -10.06 -4.70 1.72
N GLY A 18 -10.30 -3.96 0.64
CA GLY A 18 -11.50 -4.10 -0.18
C GLY A 18 -11.49 -5.33 -1.09
N GLU A 19 -12.59 -5.56 -1.80
CA GLU A 19 -12.74 -6.75 -2.66
C GLU A 19 -11.73 -6.79 -3.82
N ARG A 20 -11.47 -5.64 -4.46
CA ARG A 20 -10.46 -5.54 -5.53
C ARG A 20 -9.07 -5.91 -5.05
N ASP A 21 -8.67 -5.44 -3.87
CA ASP A 21 -7.35 -5.74 -3.31
C ASP A 21 -7.22 -7.24 -3.00
N ARG A 22 -8.29 -7.88 -2.52
CA ARG A 22 -8.34 -9.33 -2.39
C ARG A 22 -8.19 -10.03 -3.75
N ALA A 23 -8.85 -9.54 -4.80
CA ALA A 23 -8.77 -10.11 -6.15
C ALA A 23 -7.35 -10.02 -6.73
N LEU A 24 -6.67 -8.88 -6.55
CA LEU A 24 -5.28 -8.67 -6.94
C LEU A 24 -4.33 -9.65 -6.23
N LEU A 25 -4.43 -9.77 -4.89
CA LEU A 25 -3.58 -10.66 -4.10
C LEU A 25 -3.82 -12.15 -4.38
N ALA A 26 -5.08 -12.50 -4.70
CA ALA A 26 -5.47 -13.83 -5.14
C ALA A 26 -5.08 -14.14 -6.59
N GLY A 27 -4.57 -13.16 -7.35
CA GLY A 27 -4.21 -13.31 -8.76
C GLY A 27 -5.41 -13.44 -9.70
N ARG A 28 -6.62 -13.07 -9.24
CA ARG A 28 -7.83 -13.04 -10.08
C ARG A 28 -7.85 -11.81 -10.99
N GLU A 29 -7.20 -10.73 -10.55
CA GLU A 29 -6.94 -9.54 -11.35
C GLU A 29 -5.43 -9.37 -11.57
N LYS A 30 -5.05 -8.85 -12.75
CA LYS A 30 -3.64 -8.60 -13.07
C LYS A 30 -3.16 -7.36 -12.32
N MET A 31 -2.21 -7.55 -11.42
CA MET A 31 -1.49 -6.47 -10.75
C MET A 31 -0.91 -5.49 -11.76
N GLN A 32 -1.27 -4.21 -11.67
CA GLN A 32 -0.58 -3.13 -12.38
C GLN A 32 0.48 -2.50 -11.48
N PHE A 33 1.42 -1.75 -12.08
CA PHE A 33 2.45 -1.06 -11.31
C PHE A 33 1.87 -0.13 -10.25
N LEU A 34 0.83 0.65 -10.59
CA LEU A 34 0.18 1.55 -9.63
C LEU A 34 -0.54 0.80 -8.50
N ASP A 35 -1.09 -0.39 -8.78
CA ASP A 35 -1.67 -1.23 -7.73
C ASP A 35 -0.56 -1.75 -6.80
N PHE A 36 0.56 -2.20 -7.36
CA PHE A 36 1.72 -2.67 -6.61
C PHE A 36 2.32 -1.57 -5.73
N ASP A 37 2.53 -0.38 -6.30
CA ASP A 37 3.06 0.78 -5.59
C ASP A 37 2.15 1.19 -4.43
N ARG A 38 0.85 1.33 -4.70
CA ARG A 38 -0.17 1.59 -3.68
C ARG A 38 -0.20 0.55 -2.57
N LEU A 39 -0.22 -0.74 -2.91
CA LEU A 39 -0.28 -1.82 -1.91
C LEU A 39 1.02 -1.92 -1.11
N SER A 40 2.16 -1.62 -1.72
CA SER A 40 3.45 -1.55 -1.02
C SER A 40 3.43 -0.42 0.00
N TYR A 41 3.01 0.78 -0.40
CA TYR A 41 2.85 1.90 0.52
C TYR A 41 1.89 1.59 1.68
N ILE A 42 0.69 1.08 1.40
CA ILE A 42 -0.31 0.80 2.44
C ILE A 42 0.20 -0.26 3.44
N THR A 43 0.84 -1.31 2.95
CA THR A 43 1.36 -2.38 3.82
C THR A 43 2.51 -1.90 4.70
N GLU A 44 3.37 -1.02 4.18
CA GLU A 44 4.39 -0.33 4.96
C GLU A 44 3.79 0.59 6.02
N PHE A 45 2.83 1.45 5.64
CA PHE A 45 2.11 2.34 6.56
C PHE A 45 1.44 1.57 7.72
N LEU A 46 0.84 0.42 7.44
CA LEU A 46 0.19 -0.42 8.44
C LEU A 46 1.17 -1.23 9.31
N GLY A 47 2.48 -1.20 9.01
CA GLY A 47 3.51 -1.96 9.73
C GLY A 47 3.51 -3.46 9.41
N LEU A 48 2.97 -3.86 8.26
CA LEU A 48 2.87 -5.25 7.80
C LEU A 48 4.14 -5.63 7.00
N THR A 49 5.30 -5.57 7.67
CA THR A 49 6.62 -5.69 7.04
C THR A 49 6.84 -7.02 6.31
N CYS A 50 6.40 -8.14 6.87
CA CYS A 50 6.55 -9.45 6.21
C CYS A 50 5.68 -9.55 4.96
N LEU A 51 4.44 -9.04 5.02
CA LEU A 51 3.58 -9.00 3.85
C LEU A 51 4.13 -8.05 2.77
N ASN A 52 4.62 -6.88 3.16
CA ASN A 52 5.24 -5.93 2.24
C ASN A 52 6.43 -6.58 1.50
N MET A 53 7.32 -7.26 2.22
CA MET A 53 8.43 -8.01 1.61
C MET A 53 7.96 -9.11 0.64
N GLU A 54 6.86 -9.81 0.96
CA GLU A 54 6.26 -10.80 0.06
C GLU A 54 5.76 -10.15 -1.24
N LEU A 55 5.09 -9.01 -1.16
CA LEU A 55 4.64 -8.25 -2.33
C LEU A 55 5.83 -7.85 -3.21
N TRP A 56 6.88 -7.28 -2.62
CA TRP A 56 8.10 -6.91 -3.35
C TRP A 56 8.73 -8.12 -4.03
N LYS A 57 8.92 -9.22 -3.30
CA LYS A 57 9.50 -10.45 -3.86
C LYS A 57 8.68 -11.01 -5.03
N ARG A 58 7.35 -10.95 -4.93
CA ARG A 58 6.42 -11.53 -5.89
C ARG A 58 6.21 -10.67 -7.14
N PHE A 59 6.11 -9.35 -6.98
CA PHE A 59 5.66 -8.45 -8.04
C PHE A 59 6.77 -7.57 -8.61
N SER A 60 7.82 -7.23 -7.86
CA SER A 60 8.92 -6.39 -8.39
C SER A 60 9.58 -6.94 -9.67
N PRO A 61 9.73 -8.26 -9.90
CA PRO A 61 10.32 -8.75 -11.15
C PRO A 61 9.51 -8.37 -12.40
N GLN A 62 8.19 -8.14 -12.27
CA GLN A 62 7.31 -7.77 -13.38
C GLN A 62 7.45 -6.28 -13.77
N PHE A 63 8.05 -5.47 -12.90
CA PHE A 63 8.10 -4.02 -13.04
C PHE A 63 9.51 -3.44 -12.98
N GLN A 64 10.54 -4.25 -13.23
CA GLN A 64 11.95 -3.83 -13.07
C GLN A 64 12.32 -2.58 -13.85
N GLU A 65 11.87 -2.45 -15.10
CA GLU A 65 12.16 -1.26 -15.92
C GLU A 65 11.51 0.01 -15.33
N ARG A 66 10.23 -0.10 -14.97
CA ARG A 66 9.46 0.99 -14.32
C ARG A 66 10.05 1.38 -12.98
N LEU A 67 10.53 0.42 -12.18
CA LEU A 67 11.21 0.67 -10.90
C LEU A 67 12.54 1.40 -11.10
N LYS A 68 13.30 1.06 -12.15
CA LYS A 68 14.54 1.79 -12.48
C LYS A 68 14.26 3.22 -12.90
N GLU A 69 13.24 3.43 -13.73
CA GLU A 69 12.79 4.78 -14.12
C GLU A 69 12.36 5.59 -12.90
N TYR A 70 11.55 4.98 -12.02
CA TYR A 70 11.10 5.60 -10.78
C TYR A 70 12.25 5.98 -9.85
N SER A 71 13.22 5.09 -9.63
CA SER A 71 14.44 5.38 -8.85
C SER A 71 15.21 6.57 -9.40
N LYS A 72 15.38 6.64 -10.72
CA LYS A 72 16.08 7.75 -11.38
C LYS A 72 15.33 9.08 -11.21
N LEU A 73 14.00 9.06 -11.25
CA LEU A 73 13.19 10.25 -11.01
C LEU A 73 13.34 10.75 -9.57
N LEU A 74 13.41 9.84 -8.60
CA LEU A 74 13.64 10.20 -7.19
C LEU A 74 15.03 10.83 -6.99
N GLU A 75 16.08 10.25 -7.58
CA GLU A 75 17.44 10.81 -7.55
C GLU A 75 17.46 12.24 -8.12
N LEU A 76 16.77 12.48 -9.24
CA LEU A 76 16.67 13.81 -9.84
C LEU A 76 15.86 14.79 -8.98
N LYS A 77 14.79 14.34 -8.31
CA LYS A 77 13.99 15.17 -7.38
C LYS A 77 14.80 15.56 -6.14
N GLU A 78 15.69 14.71 -5.65
CA GLU A 78 16.58 15.04 -4.53
C GLU A 78 17.64 16.08 -4.93
N GLU A 79 18.08 16.05 -6.18
CA GLU A 79 19.07 17.00 -6.73
C GLU A 79 18.46 18.37 -7.09
N ASP A 80 17.16 18.42 -7.44
CA ASP A 80 16.45 19.63 -7.89
C ASP A 80 15.34 20.06 -6.91
N VAL A 81 15.67 21.03 -6.04
CA VAL A 81 14.78 21.57 -5.00
C VAL A 81 13.49 22.18 -5.58
N GLU A 82 13.49 22.66 -6.82
CA GLU A 82 12.28 23.23 -7.45
C GLU A 82 11.28 22.16 -7.93
N LEU A 83 11.73 20.91 -8.14
CA LEU A 83 10.87 19.78 -8.52
C LEU A 83 10.23 19.06 -7.32
N GLN A 84 10.54 19.46 -6.09
CA GLN A 84 9.96 18.92 -4.86
C GLN A 84 8.48 19.31 -4.65
N GLU A 85 7.94 20.25 -5.42
CA GLU A 85 6.58 20.79 -5.19
C GLU A 85 5.41 19.95 -5.73
N TYR A 86 5.67 18.80 -6.39
CA TYR A 86 4.58 17.84 -6.65
C TYR A 86 4.39 16.95 -5.42
N ASP A 87 3.32 17.26 -4.69
CA ASP A 87 2.99 16.69 -3.39
C ASP A 87 2.62 15.20 -3.48
N ASP A 88 3.63 14.35 -3.50
CA ASP A 88 3.47 12.90 -3.39
C ASP A 88 2.70 12.55 -2.08
N GLU A 89 2.73 13.41 -1.05
CA GLU A 89 1.96 13.21 0.20
C GLU A 89 0.45 13.20 -0.07
N GLN A 90 -0.06 14.11 -0.93
CA GLN A 90 -1.48 14.12 -1.28
C GLN A 90 -1.91 12.81 -1.95
N ILE A 91 -1.08 12.26 -2.84
CA ILE A 91 -1.36 10.98 -3.51
C ILE A 91 -1.42 9.84 -2.49
N TYR A 92 -0.48 9.81 -1.56
CA TYR A 92 -0.41 8.80 -0.52
C TYR A 92 -1.59 8.89 0.47
N GLU A 93 -1.99 10.09 0.87
CA GLU A 93 -3.18 10.32 1.68
C GLU A 93 -4.44 9.84 0.96
N GLU A 94 -4.60 10.17 -0.33
CA GLU A 94 -5.73 9.71 -1.13
C GLU A 94 -5.81 8.18 -1.19
N TRP A 95 -4.68 7.50 -1.29
CA TRP A 95 -4.64 6.04 -1.26
C TRP A 95 -5.12 5.47 0.06
N LEU A 96 -4.69 6.03 1.19
CA LEU A 96 -5.12 5.60 2.52
C LEU A 96 -6.61 5.85 2.74
N VAL A 97 -7.11 7.02 2.35
CA VAL A 97 -8.54 7.37 2.45
C VAL A 97 -9.40 6.42 1.62
N ARG A 98 -9.01 6.16 0.36
CA ARG A 98 -9.73 5.22 -0.52
C ARG A 98 -9.67 3.80 0.02
N PHE A 99 -8.51 3.35 0.50
CA PHE A 99 -8.36 2.03 1.13
C PHE A 99 -9.27 1.88 2.34
N CYS A 100 -9.35 2.90 3.20
CA CYS A 100 -10.25 2.92 4.34
C CYS A 100 -11.73 2.89 3.92
N ARG A 101 -12.11 3.61 2.87
CA ARG A 101 -13.49 3.64 2.37
C ARG A 101 -13.90 2.27 1.81
N ASP A 102 -13.00 1.61 1.09
CA ASP A 102 -13.29 0.37 0.39
C ASP A 102 -13.14 -0.87 1.32
N ALA A 103 -12.66 -0.67 2.55
CA ALA A 103 -12.59 -1.69 3.59
C ALA A 103 -13.99 -2.15 4.06
N PRO A 104 -14.13 -3.42 4.52
CA PRO A 104 -15.38 -3.91 5.09
C PRO A 104 -15.91 -3.00 6.21
N GLU A 105 -17.22 -2.74 6.22
CA GLU A 105 -17.84 -1.91 7.24
C GLU A 105 -17.64 -2.48 8.66
N GLY A 106 -17.64 -1.60 9.66
CA GLY A 106 -17.50 -1.98 11.07
C GLY A 106 -16.07 -1.85 11.58
N ASP A 107 -15.52 -2.92 12.16
CA ASP A 107 -14.25 -2.86 12.90
C ASP A 107 -13.05 -2.52 12.02
N ALA A 108 -13.01 -2.99 10.77
CA ALA A 108 -11.94 -2.68 9.83
C ALA A 108 -11.88 -1.17 9.54
N GLN A 109 -12.98 -0.56 9.12
CA GLN A 109 -13.04 0.89 8.91
C GLN A 109 -12.75 1.69 10.18
N ARG A 110 -13.27 1.27 11.35
CA ARG A 110 -12.98 1.94 12.63
C ARG A 110 -11.49 1.90 12.96
N TYR A 111 -10.84 0.77 12.75
CA TYR A 111 -9.40 0.61 12.94
C TYR A 111 -8.61 1.51 11.99
N LEU A 112 -8.95 1.49 10.70
CA LEU A 112 -8.27 2.28 9.67
C LEU A 112 -8.43 3.79 9.90
N LYS A 113 -9.65 4.27 10.21
CA LYS A 113 -9.88 5.68 10.55
C LYS A 113 -8.99 6.16 11.69
N ARG A 114 -8.88 5.37 12.77
CA ARG A 114 -7.99 5.70 13.90
C ARG A 114 -6.50 5.67 13.51
N LYS A 115 -6.10 4.73 12.64
CA LYS A 115 -4.71 4.61 12.20
C LYS A 115 -4.28 5.72 11.23
N ILE A 116 -5.17 6.12 10.33
CA ILE A 116 -4.91 7.16 9.32
C ILE A 116 -5.13 8.56 9.90
N GLY A 117 -5.92 8.69 10.98
CA GLY A 117 -6.26 10.00 11.55
C GLY A 117 -7.48 10.66 10.90
N ILE A 118 -8.30 9.89 10.17
CA ILE A 118 -9.51 10.39 9.52
C ILE A 118 -10.63 10.51 10.56
N GLY A 119 -11.06 11.74 10.86
CA GLY A 119 -12.20 12.01 11.74
C GLY A 119 -11.90 12.01 13.24
N THR A 120 -10.64 12.17 13.64
CA THR A 120 -10.32 12.64 15.00
C THR A 120 -10.37 14.16 15.01
N ASP A 121 -11.58 14.70 15.19
CA ASP A 121 -11.76 16.07 15.67
C ASP A 121 -11.08 16.17 17.05
N ARG A 122 -10.30 17.23 17.25
CA ARG A 122 -9.87 17.67 18.58
C ARG A 122 -11.03 18.32 19.31
#